data_AF-A0A293LGQ0-F1
#
_entry.id   AF-A0A293LGQ0-F1
#
_cell.length_a   1.000
_cell.length_b   1.000
_cell.length_c   1.000
_cell.angle_alpha   90.00
_cell.angle_beta   90.00
_cell.angle_gamma   90.00
#
_symmetry.space_group_name_H-M   'P 1'
#
loop_
_entity.id
_entity.type
_entity.pdbx_description
1 polymer ?
#
loop_
_entity_poly.entity_id
_entity_poly.type
_entity_poly.pdbx_seq_one_letter_code
_entity_poly.pdbx_strand_id
1 'polypeptide(L)'
;MTASSEHTEILRGAALRIAEWKFDGFDANRQPPTVTSWQVTINAVLGLWEDLRTNFQFEHLLTRRLNQDPLENIFGEFRRMHGSNETPNAFQFVASVKNTLAGRLLKLPSRGNCEADAAKLLCELQRIPVSTDPSADGASQSTAESATGPFCRWCLTVDGRVCYRQ
;
A
#
# COMPACT_ATOMS: atom_id res chain seq x y z
N MET A 1 -15.69 -8.80 14.76
CA MET A 1 -15.98 -8.35 16.14
C MET A 1 -17.39 -7.81 16.18
N THR A 2 -18.19 -8.22 17.16
CA THR A 2 -19.53 -7.69 17.43
C THR A 2 -19.60 -7.17 18.86
N ALA A 3 -20.58 -6.35 19.19
CA ALA A 3 -20.71 -5.76 20.52
C ALA A 3 -20.92 -6.80 21.63
N SER A 4 -21.57 -7.92 21.31
CA SER A 4 -21.84 -9.03 22.23
C SER A 4 -20.71 -10.05 22.32
N SER A 5 -19.66 -9.93 21.50
CA SER A 5 -18.65 -10.99 21.40
C SER A 5 -17.53 -10.87 22.43
N GLU A 6 -17.13 -12.02 22.98
CA GLU A 6 -15.94 -12.22 23.83
C GLU A 6 -14.62 -11.80 23.13
N HIS A 7 -14.66 -11.53 21.82
CA HIS A 7 -13.50 -11.13 21.02
C HIS A 7 -12.74 -9.94 21.62
N THR A 8 -13.43 -8.95 22.19
CA THR A 8 -12.80 -7.77 22.79
C THR A 8 -11.96 -8.15 24.01
N GLU A 9 -12.48 -9.04 24.86
CA GLU A 9 -11.77 -9.51 26.06
C GLU A 9 -10.60 -10.42 25.69
N ILE A 10 -10.81 -11.33 24.73
CA ILE A 10 -9.74 -12.18 24.18
C ILE A 10 -8.60 -11.32 23.63
N LEU A 11 -8.91 -10.28 22.86
CA LEU A 11 -7.90 -9.39 22.30
C LEU A 11 -7.15 -8.59 23.39
N ARG A 12 -7.84 -8.06 24.40
CA ARG A 12 -7.19 -7.40 25.54
C ARG A 12 -6.27 -8.35 26.29
N GLY A 13 -6.74 -9.56 26.58
CA GLY A 13 -5.95 -10.61 27.23
C GLY A 13 -4.73 -10.97 26.39
N ALA A 14 -4.89 -11.14 25.07
CA ALA A 14 -3.79 -11.40 24.15
C ALA A 14 -2.75 -10.27 24.15
N ALA A 15 -3.16 -9.00 24.15
CA ALA A 15 -2.24 -7.88 24.21
C ALA A 15 -1.38 -7.90 25.49
N LEU A 16 -1.99 -8.20 26.64
CA LEU A 16 -1.26 -8.36 27.90
C LEU A 16 -0.25 -9.51 27.84
N ARG A 17 -0.67 -10.68 27.32
CA ARG A 17 0.20 -11.85 27.16
C ARG A 17 1.36 -11.58 26.20
N ILE A 18 1.12 -10.86 25.10
CA ILE A 18 2.15 -10.49 24.13
C ILE A 18 3.16 -9.52 24.76
N ALA A 19 2.72 -8.63 25.65
CA ALA A 19 3.63 -7.73 26.36
C ALA A 19 4.64 -8.47 27.26
N GLU A 20 4.29 -9.66 27.72
CA GLU A 20 5.16 -10.53 28.50
C GLU A 20 6.19 -11.29 27.65
N TRP A 21 6.04 -11.31 26.32
CA TRP A 21 6.93 -12.07 25.44
C TRP A 21 8.36 -11.54 25.51
N LYS A 22 9.30 -12.48 25.67
CA LYS A 22 10.74 -12.26 25.60
C LYS A 22 11.32 -13.25 24.61
N PHE A 23 12.13 -12.74 23.69
CA PHE A 23 12.81 -13.55 22.69
C PHE A 23 14.26 -13.76 23.13
N ASP A 24 14.66 -15.02 23.23
CA ASP A 24 16.05 -15.38 23.54
C ASP A 24 16.99 -14.88 22.45
N GLY A 25 18.23 -14.55 22.84
CA GLY A 25 19.24 -14.02 21.93
C GLY A 25 19.08 -12.54 21.57
N PHE A 26 18.07 -11.85 22.13
CA PHE A 26 17.89 -10.41 22.04
C PHE A 26 18.16 -9.74 23.39
N ASP A 27 18.76 -8.55 23.35
CA ASP A 27 18.87 -7.69 24.53
C ASP A 27 17.46 -7.33 25.03
N ALA A 28 17.29 -7.24 26.35
CA ALA A 28 16.07 -6.78 27.00
C ALA A 28 15.58 -5.43 26.43
N ASN A 29 16.51 -4.57 26.01
CA ASN A 29 16.22 -3.27 25.40
C ASN A 29 16.08 -3.29 23.86
N ARG A 30 16.35 -4.43 23.21
CA ARG A 30 16.30 -4.59 21.74
C ARG A 30 15.52 -5.85 21.35
N GLN A 31 14.32 -5.97 21.90
CA GLN A 31 13.39 -7.02 21.48
C GLN A 31 12.91 -6.76 20.04
N PRO A 32 12.49 -7.81 19.29
CA PRO A 32 11.94 -7.65 17.96
C PRO A 32 10.76 -6.67 17.94
N PRO A 33 10.68 -5.76 16.96
CA PRO A 33 9.62 -4.75 16.89
C PRO A 33 8.23 -5.38 16.81
N THR A 34 8.13 -6.61 16.31
CA THR A 34 6.92 -7.42 16.23
C THR A 34 6.14 -7.46 17.55
N VAL A 35 6.81 -7.54 18.70
CA VAL A 35 6.13 -7.57 20.02
C VAL A 35 5.33 -6.29 20.25
N THR A 36 5.95 -5.14 20.00
CA THR A 36 5.30 -3.84 20.10
C THR A 36 4.25 -3.67 19.01
N SER A 37 4.55 -4.08 17.77
CA SER A 37 3.62 -3.98 16.64
C SER A 37 2.32 -4.74 16.88
N TRP A 38 2.38 -5.96 17.41
CA TRP A 38 1.17 -6.73 17.74
C TRP A 38 0.31 -6.03 18.79
N GLN A 39 0.93 -5.48 19.85
CA GLN A 39 0.21 -4.71 20.86
C GLN A 39 -0.45 -3.46 20.25
N VAL A 40 0.28 -2.72 19.42
CA VAL A 40 -0.24 -1.55 18.71
C VAL A 40 -1.42 -1.93 17.82
N THR A 41 -1.31 -3.00 17.04
CA THR A 41 -2.39 -3.47 16.15
C THR A 41 -3.63 -3.85 16.95
N ILE A 42 -3.48 -4.61 18.04
CA ILE A 42 -4.61 -5.01 18.87
C ILE A 42 -5.30 -3.78 19.50
N ASN A 43 -4.51 -2.88 20.09
CA ASN A 43 -5.04 -1.66 20.70
C ASN A 43 -5.71 -0.74 19.68
N ALA A 44 -5.15 -0.63 18.47
CA ALA A 44 -5.76 0.12 17.37
C ALA A 44 -7.09 -0.49 16.93
N VAL A 45 -7.19 -1.82 16.80
CA VAL A 45 -8.44 -2.50 16.45
C VAL A 45 -9.49 -2.31 17.54
N LEU A 46 -9.10 -2.40 18.82
CA LEU A 46 -10.00 -2.16 19.96
C LEU A 46 -10.49 -0.71 19.99
N GLY A 47 -9.61 0.25 19.78
CA GLY A 47 -9.95 1.68 19.72
C GLY A 47 -10.85 2.01 18.53
N LEU A 48 -10.51 1.51 17.35
CA LEU A 48 -11.33 1.66 16.14
C LEU A 48 -12.72 1.06 16.33
N TRP A 49 -12.81 -0.12 16.95
CA TRP A 49 -14.09 -0.76 17.21
C TRP A 49 -14.97 0.08 18.14
N GLU A 50 -14.39 0.61 19.22
CA GLU A 50 -15.14 1.43 20.15
C GLU A 50 -15.65 2.72 19.51
N ASP A 51 -14.83 3.37 18.70
CA ASP A 51 -15.22 4.57 17.93
C ASP A 51 -16.36 4.27 16.94
N LEU A 52 -16.21 3.23 16.11
CA LEU A 52 -17.22 2.82 15.12
C LEU A 52 -18.55 2.44 15.77
N ARG A 53 -18.51 1.73 16.90
CA ARG A 53 -19.72 1.32 17.61
C ARG A 53 -20.41 2.50 18.27
N THR A 54 -19.67 3.33 18.99
CA THR A 54 -20.24 4.40 19.83
C THR A 54 -20.65 5.62 19.00
N ASN A 55 -19.86 5.99 17.99
CA ASN A 55 -20.10 7.22 17.21
C ASN A 55 -20.80 6.97 15.87
N PHE A 56 -20.70 5.77 15.30
CA PHE A 56 -21.22 5.46 13.95
C PHE A 56 -22.24 4.32 13.90
N GLN A 57 -22.62 3.76 15.06
CA GLN A 57 -23.67 2.73 15.19
C GLN A 57 -23.37 1.45 14.39
N PHE A 58 -22.09 1.10 14.22
CA PHE A 58 -21.71 -0.16 13.57
C PHE A 58 -22.09 -1.36 14.45
N GLU A 59 -22.79 -2.34 13.87
CA GLU A 59 -23.13 -3.60 14.55
C GLU A 59 -21.94 -4.55 14.66
N HIS A 60 -21.03 -4.49 13.68
CA HIS A 60 -19.88 -5.39 13.60
C HIS A 60 -18.72 -4.78 12.83
N LEU A 61 -17.50 -5.22 13.17
CA LEU A 61 -16.26 -4.91 12.48
C LEU A 61 -15.70 -6.16 11.78
N LEU A 62 -15.50 -6.02 10.46
CA LEU A 62 -14.88 -7.03 9.60
C LEU A 62 -13.36 -6.91 9.65
N THR A 63 -12.72 -7.58 10.59
CA THR A 63 -11.25 -7.52 10.80
C THR A 63 -10.45 -7.95 9.56
N ARG A 64 -11.00 -8.82 8.70
CA ARG A 64 -10.41 -9.19 7.41
C ARG A 64 -10.21 -7.99 6.45
N ARG A 65 -10.90 -6.87 6.67
CA ARG A 65 -10.73 -5.66 5.85
C ARG A 65 -9.63 -4.72 6.36
N LEU A 66 -9.02 -5.04 7.51
CA LEU A 66 -7.96 -4.24 8.14
C LEU A 66 -6.55 -4.73 7.80
N ASN A 67 -6.41 -5.75 6.94
CA ASN A 67 -5.12 -6.30 6.54
C ASN A 67 -4.73 -5.88 5.11
N GLN A 68 -3.49 -6.20 4.73
CA GLN A 68 -2.92 -5.81 3.44
C GLN A 68 -3.20 -6.82 2.32
N ASP A 69 -3.81 -7.98 2.60
CA ASP A 69 -4.05 -9.04 1.60
C ASP A 69 -4.72 -8.54 0.31
N PRO A 70 -5.75 -7.67 0.34
CA PRO A 70 -6.35 -7.17 -0.89
C PRO A 70 -5.36 -6.43 -1.78
N LEU A 71 -4.42 -5.68 -1.17
CA LEU A 71 -3.36 -4.97 -1.89
C LEU A 71 -2.32 -5.95 -2.45
N GLU A 72 -1.91 -6.94 -1.66
CA GLU A 72 -0.97 -7.98 -2.10
C GLU A 72 -1.53 -8.79 -3.25
N ASN A 73 -2.82 -9.12 -3.21
CA ASN A 73 -3.54 -9.80 -4.28
C ASN A 73 -3.54 -8.96 -5.58
N ILE A 74 -3.75 -7.64 -5.47
CA ILE A 74 -3.66 -6.73 -6.63
C ILE A 74 -2.25 -6.73 -7.21
N PHE A 75 -1.20 -6.71 -6.38
CA PHE A 75 0.17 -6.83 -6.86
C PHE A 75 0.47 -8.19 -7.50
N GLY A 76 -0.13 -9.27 -7.02
CA GLY A 76 -0.09 -10.58 -7.67
C GLY A 76 -0.67 -10.54 -9.09
N GLU A 77 -1.81 -9.89 -9.27
CA GLU A 77 -2.39 -9.69 -10.60
C GLU A 77 -1.49 -8.84 -11.50
N PHE A 78 -0.83 -7.82 -10.94
CA PHE A 78 0.08 -6.97 -11.70
C PHE A 78 1.31 -7.73 -12.23
N ARG A 79 1.85 -8.64 -11.43
CA ARG A 79 2.93 -9.56 -11.84
C ARG A 79 2.46 -10.51 -12.94
N ARG A 80 1.24 -11.04 -12.83
CA ARG A 80 0.63 -11.95 -13.82
C ARG A 80 0.39 -11.31 -15.20
N MET A 81 0.01 -10.04 -15.25
CA MET A 81 -0.39 -9.35 -16.51
C MET A 81 0.71 -9.28 -17.58
N HIS A 82 1.99 -9.32 -17.20
CA HIS A 82 3.11 -9.23 -18.15
C HIS A 82 3.81 -10.57 -18.37
N GLY A 83 3.03 -11.66 -18.46
CA GLY A 83 3.55 -13.02 -18.63
C GLY A 83 4.13 -13.60 -17.34
N SER A 84 3.51 -13.33 -16.19
CA SER A 84 3.99 -13.73 -14.87
C SER A 84 5.40 -13.20 -14.57
N ASN A 85 5.63 -11.92 -14.87
CA ASN A 85 6.85 -11.22 -14.50
C ASN A 85 6.83 -10.91 -12.99
N GLU A 86 7.66 -11.62 -12.22
CA GLU A 86 7.74 -11.42 -10.76
C GLU A 86 8.27 -10.04 -10.35
N THR A 87 9.02 -9.38 -11.25
CA THR A 87 9.66 -8.08 -11.00
C THR A 87 9.31 -7.10 -12.12
N PRO A 88 8.06 -6.60 -12.19
CA PRO A 88 7.68 -5.61 -13.17
C PRO A 88 8.44 -4.31 -12.93
N ASN A 89 8.92 -3.69 -14.00
CA ASN A 89 9.48 -2.34 -13.90
C ASN A 89 8.36 -1.30 -13.71
N ALA A 90 8.73 -0.06 -13.40
CA ALA A 90 7.77 1.01 -13.12
C ALA A 90 6.79 1.24 -14.28
N PHE A 91 7.24 1.15 -15.54
CA PHE A 91 6.38 1.30 -16.71
C PHE A 91 5.33 0.18 -16.79
N GLN A 92 5.76 -1.07 -16.61
CA GLN A 92 4.87 -2.24 -16.58
C GLN A 92 3.86 -2.17 -15.44
N PHE A 93 4.30 -1.73 -14.26
CA PHE A 93 3.42 -1.51 -13.11
C PHE A 93 2.34 -0.45 -13.42
N VAL A 94 2.74 0.71 -13.96
CA VAL A 94 1.80 1.78 -14.34
C VAL A 94 0.82 1.30 -15.41
N ALA A 95 1.30 0.56 -16.41
CA ALA A 95 0.45 -0.04 -17.44
C ALA A 95 -0.57 -1.02 -16.82
N SER A 96 -0.13 -1.86 -15.88
CA SER A 96 -0.99 -2.78 -15.12
C SER A 96 -2.07 -2.06 -14.33
N VAL A 97 -1.73 -0.98 -13.63
CA VAL A 97 -2.68 -0.14 -12.88
C VAL A 97 -3.72 0.46 -13.83
N LYS A 98 -3.27 1.10 -14.92
CA LYS A 98 -4.16 1.72 -15.92
C LYS A 98 -5.12 0.70 -16.52
N ASN A 99 -4.60 -0.46 -16.92
CA ASN A 99 -5.40 -1.53 -17.52
C ASN A 99 -6.44 -2.09 -16.53
N THR A 100 -6.03 -2.32 -15.28
CA THR A 100 -6.93 -2.81 -14.23
C THR A 100 -8.03 -1.80 -13.93
N LEU A 101 -7.68 -0.51 -13.83
CA LEU A 101 -8.65 0.56 -13.58
C LEU A 101 -9.66 0.67 -14.71
N ALA A 102 -9.20 0.72 -15.97
CA ALA A 102 -10.06 0.74 -17.14
C ALA A 102 -10.98 -0.49 -17.18
N GLY A 103 -10.44 -1.68 -16.98
CA GLY A 103 -11.23 -2.92 -16.99
C GLY A 103 -12.25 -3.05 -15.86
N ARG A 104 -12.03 -2.41 -14.71
CA ARG A 104 -12.97 -2.41 -13.58
C ARG A 104 -14.02 -1.31 -13.69
N LEU A 105 -13.62 -0.12 -14.10
CA LEU A 105 -14.48 1.06 -14.17
C LEU A 105 -15.34 1.11 -15.43
N LEU A 106 -14.87 0.56 -16.55
CA LEU A 106 -15.57 0.58 -17.84
C LEU A 106 -16.39 -0.69 -18.10
N LYS A 107 -16.47 -1.60 -17.13
CA LYS A 107 -17.28 -2.81 -17.27
C LYS A 107 -18.76 -2.47 -17.08
N LEU A 108 -19.48 -2.34 -18.19
CA LEU A 108 -20.92 -2.12 -18.20
C LEU A 108 -21.68 -3.32 -17.58
N PRO A 109 -22.82 -3.09 -16.90
CA PRO A 109 -23.66 -4.16 -16.39
C PRO A 109 -24.23 -4.99 -17.55
N SER A 110 -24.27 -6.33 -17.40
CA SER A 110 -24.63 -7.25 -18.50
C SER A 110 -26.11 -7.20 -18.92
N ARG A 111 -26.97 -6.55 -18.14
CA ARG A 111 -28.41 -6.38 -18.42
C ARG A 111 -28.86 -4.98 -17.99
N GLY A 112 -28.90 -4.05 -18.94
CA GLY A 112 -29.53 -2.73 -18.79
C GLY A 112 -30.25 -2.36 -20.10
N ASN A 113 -31.48 -1.85 -19.99
CA ASN A 113 -32.29 -1.36 -21.12
C ASN A 113 -32.08 0.15 -21.35
N CYS A 114 -30.94 0.67 -20.94
CA CYS A 114 -30.54 2.07 -21.12
C CYS A 114 -29.28 2.07 -21.99
N GLU A 115 -29.25 2.88 -23.04
CA GLU A 115 -28.02 3.11 -23.80
C GLU A 115 -26.92 3.64 -22.87
N ALA A 116 -25.72 3.10 -23.03
CA ALA A 116 -24.61 3.34 -22.12
C ALA A 116 -23.96 4.71 -22.36
N ASP A 117 -24.20 5.70 -21.50
CA ASP A 117 -23.34 6.87 -21.39
C ASP A 117 -22.24 6.65 -20.34
N ALA A 118 -21.27 5.81 -20.69
CA ALA A 118 -20.07 5.57 -19.90
C ALA A 118 -19.02 6.70 -20.04
N ALA A 119 -19.28 7.72 -20.87
CA ALA A 119 -18.32 8.79 -21.13
C ALA A 119 -18.14 9.74 -19.93
N LYS A 120 -19.17 9.89 -19.10
CA LYS A 120 -19.12 10.74 -17.90
C LYS A 120 -18.05 10.32 -16.89
N LEU A 121 -17.84 9.01 -16.72
CA LEU A 121 -16.82 8.47 -15.83
C LEU A 121 -15.40 8.68 -16.37
N LEU A 122 -15.23 8.63 -17.69
CA LEU A 122 -13.95 8.95 -18.35
C LEU A 122 -13.58 10.43 -18.19
N CYS A 123 -14.56 11.34 -18.23
CA CYS A 123 -14.36 12.76 -17.96
C CYS A 123 -13.95 13.03 -16.50
N GLU A 124 -14.43 12.24 -15.55
CA GLU A 124 -14.06 12.34 -14.13
C GLU A 124 -12.63 11.81 -13.86
N LEU A 125 -12.20 10.75 -14.56
CA LEU A 125 -10.84 10.22 -14.45
C LEU A 125 -9.74 11.20 -14.89
N GLN A 126 -10.05 12.13 -15.81
CA GLN A 126 -9.13 13.22 -16.18
C GLN A 126 -8.81 14.15 -15.01
N ARG A 127 -9.62 14.16 -13.95
CA ARG A 127 -9.45 15.00 -12.77
C ARG A 127 -8.59 14.33 -11.69
N ILE A 128 -8.20 13.07 -11.87
CA ILE A 128 -7.23 12.43 -10.98
C ILE A 128 -5.88 13.12 -11.23
N PRO A 129 -5.30 13.82 -10.24
CA PRO A 129 -4.02 14.48 -10.42
C PRO A 129 -2.95 13.42 -10.62
N VAL A 130 -2.49 13.26 -11.86
CA VAL A 130 -1.24 12.60 -12.15
C VAL A 130 -0.17 13.63 -11.84
N SER A 131 0.62 13.39 -10.79
CA SER A 131 1.84 14.16 -10.56
C SER A 131 2.76 13.95 -11.75
N THR A 132 2.66 14.82 -12.75
CA THR A 132 3.69 14.99 -13.76
C THR A 132 4.83 15.71 -13.07
N ASP A 133 5.82 14.97 -12.57
CA ASP A 133 7.13 15.58 -12.39
C ASP A 133 7.63 15.89 -13.80
N PRO A 134 7.83 17.17 -14.15
CA PRO A 134 8.43 17.52 -15.42
C PRO A 134 9.92 17.15 -15.31
N SER A 135 10.30 16.03 -15.92
CA SER A 135 11.68 15.83 -16.36
C SER A 135 12.08 17.05 -17.19
N ALA A 136 13.00 17.84 -16.64
CA ALA A 136 13.57 19.00 -17.30
C ALA A 136 14.50 18.53 -18.42
N ASP A 137 13.96 18.37 -19.63
CA ASP A 137 14.75 18.33 -20.86
C ASP A 137 14.74 19.72 -21.51
N GLY A 138 15.78 20.50 -21.21
CA GLY A 138 16.14 21.72 -21.92
C GLY A 138 17.52 21.55 -22.53
N ALA A 139 17.58 21.36 -23.84
CA ALA A 139 18.81 21.21 -24.61
C ALA A 139 19.70 22.46 -24.53
N SER A 140 21.02 22.26 -24.43
CA SER A 140 22.04 23.22 -24.86
C SER A 140 23.27 22.48 -25.38
N GLN A 141 23.89 23.09 -26.39
CA GLN A 141 24.73 22.48 -27.41
C GLN A 141 26.10 21.94 -26.94
N SER A 142 26.64 21.07 -27.79
CA SER A 142 27.90 20.34 -27.77
C SER A 142 29.17 21.09 -27.30
N THR A 143 30.02 20.39 -26.56
CA THR A 143 31.45 20.19 -26.88
C THR A 143 31.93 18.89 -26.23
N ALA A 144 32.76 18.13 -26.95
CA ALA A 144 33.20 16.79 -26.59
C ALA A 144 34.33 16.81 -25.54
N GLU A 145 34.32 15.86 -24.60
CA GLU A 145 35.41 14.89 -24.37
C GLU A 145 35.18 13.99 -23.15
N SER A 146 35.54 12.71 -23.34
CA SER A 146 36.07 11.78 -22.32
C SER A 146 35.16 11.20 -21.22
N ALA A 147 34.70 9.97 -21.52
CA ALA A 147 34.84 8.75 -20.73
C ALA A 147 34.07 8.54 -19.40
N THR A 148 33.53 7.32 -19.30
CA THR A 148 33.03 6.56 -18.14
C THR A 148 31.59 6.84 -17.69
N GLY A 149 30.70 5.85 -17.92
CA GLY A 149 29.27 5.90 -17.59
C GLY A 149 28.93 5.56 -16.13
N PRO A 150 27.65 5.63 -15.72
CA PRO A 150 27.20 4.97 -14.49
C PRO A 150 25.81 4.31 -14.62
N PHE A 151 25.66 3.01 -14.32
CA PHE A 151 25.11 2.50 -13.05
C PHE A 151 24.33 3.54 -12.21
N CYS A 152 22.99 3.54 -12.31
CA CYS A 152 22.13 4.25 -11.36
C CYS A 152 22.23 3.62 -9.96
N ARG A 153 22.95 4.28 -9.04
CA ARG A 153 22.99 3.98 -7.60
C ARG A 153 22.22 5.07 -6.86
N TRP A 154 21.14 4.68 -6.17
CA TRP A 154 20.34 5.57 -5.32
C TRP A 154 21.22 6.16 -4.20
N CYS A 155 21.33 7.49 -4.15
CA CYS A 155 22.04 8.21 -3.12
C CYS A 155 21.02 8.94 -2.24
N LEU A 156 21.00 8.62 -0.94
CA LEU A 156 20.18 9.31 0.07
C LEU A 156 21.11 10.20 0.89
N THR A 157 20.82 11.50 0.91
CA THR A 157 21.54 12.49 1.73
C THR A 157 20.79 12.67 3.05
N VAL A 158 21.47 12.49 4.18
CA VAL A 158 20.96 12.86 5.51
C VAL A 158 22.03 13.74 6.16
N ASP A 159 21.63 14.92 6.64
CA ASP A 159 22.49 15.91 7.30
C ASP A 159 23.76 16.30 6.52
N GLY A 160 23.61 16.56 5.23
CA GLY A 160 24.66 17.15 4.39
C GLY A 160 25.87 16.25 4.14
N ARG A 161 25.80 14.95 4.47
CA ARG A 161 26.85 13.98 4.14
C ARG A 161 26.32 12.88 3.21
N VAL A 162 27.07 12.65 2.14
CA VAL A 162 26.82 11.61 1.15
C VAL A 162 27.37 10.28 1.69
N CYS A 163 26.48 9.31 1.95
CA CYS A 163 26.86 7.98 2.39
C CYS A 163 26.63 6.97 1.25
N TYR A 164 27.69 6.29 0.81
CA TYR A 164 27.59 5.19 -0.13
C TYR A 164 27.30 3.90 0.65
N ARG A 165 26.15 3.27 0.41
CA ARG A 165 25.89 1.89 0.86
C ARG A 165 26.74 0.96 -0.01
N GLN A 166 27.71 0.26 0.57
CA GLN A 166 28.37 -0.88 -0.06
C GLN A 166 27.40 -2.06 -0.13
#